data_AF-A0A419E5D1-F1
#
_entry.id   AF-A0A419E5D1-F1
#
_cell.length_a   1.000
_cell.length_b   1.000
_cell.length_c   1.000
_cell.angle_alpha   90.00
_cell.angle_beta   90.00
_cell.angle_gamma   90.00
#
_symmetry.space_group_name_H-M   'P 1'
#
loop_
_entity.id
_entity.type
_entity.pdbx_description
1 polymer ?
#
loop_
_entity_poly.entity_id
_entity_poly.type
_entity_poly.pdbx_seq_one_letter_code
_entity_poly.pdbx_strand_id
1 'polypeptide(L)'
;MTETTAPPKRTGLVIWMIVSQLLMLGSLVFWLLMAGLSVMAFDSGVTAEAWTFVLLVWAYPILPLILVIAAWIAFAKRKNMLAAILSGLTFAP
;
A
#
# COMPACT_ATOMS: atom_id res chain seq x y z
N MET A 1 -10.69 32.11 -32.02
CA MET A 1 -9.62 31.98 -31.02
C MET A 1 -10.08 30.92 -30.03
N THR A 2 -9.48 29.73 -30.03
CA THR A 2 -9.78 28.70 -29.03
C THR A 2 -8.98 29.03 -27.77
N GLU A 3 -9.67 29.39 -26.68
CA GLU A 3 -9.03 29.57 -25.38
C GLU A 3 -8.46 28.22 -24.91
N THR A 4 -7.14 28.08 -24.97
CA THR A 4 -6.45 26.95 -24.34
C THR A 4 -6.41 27.20 -22.84
N THR A 5 -7.42 26.74 -22.11
CA THR A 5 -7.41 26.75 -20.65
C THR A 5 -6.32 25.83 -20.13
N ALA A 6 -5.47 26.32 -19.21
CA ALA A 6 -4.41 25.51 -18.60
C ALA A 6 -5.00 24.24 -17.93
N PRO A 7 -4.30 23.09 -17.98
CA PRO A 7 -4.80 21.87 -17.37
C PRO A 7 -4.97 22.04 -15.86
N PRO A 8 -6.01 21.44 -15.26
CA PRO A 8 -6.31 21.60 -13.85
C PRO A 8 -5.15 21.12 -12.96
N LYS A 9 -4.85 21.88 -11.92
CA LYS A 9 -3.74 21.62 -11.00
C LYS A 9 -4.03 20.37 -10.17
N ARG A 10 -3.14 19.36 -10.23
CA ARG A 10 -3.31 18.05 -9.58
C ARG A 10 -2.69 17.96 -8.17
N THR A 11 -2.34 19.10 -7.56
CA THR A 11 -1.61 19.13 -6.28
C THR A 11 -2.36 18.41 -5.16
N GLY A 12 -3.68 18.57 -5.07
CA GLY A 12 -4.48 17.86 -4.06
C GLY A 12 -4.40 16.33 -4.18
N LEU A 13 -4.39 15.81 -5.41
CA LEU A 13 -4.23 14.38 -5.66
C LEU A 13 -2.84 13.88 -5.25
N VAL A 14 -1.79 14.64 -5.53
CA VAL A 14 -0.43 14.29 -5.11
C VAL A 14 -0.31 14.28 -3.58
N ILE A 15 -0.86 15.30 -2.90
CA ILE A 15 -0.90 15.35 -1.43
C ILE A 15 -1.62 14.11 -0.89
N TRP A 16 -2.80 13.79 -1.42
CA TRP A 16 -3.55 12.59 -1.04
C TRP A 16 -2.71 11.32 -1.19
N MET A 17 -2.01 11.17 -2.32
CA MET A 17 -1.18 9.99 -2.58
C MET A 17 -0.02 9.87 -1.59
N ILE A 18 0.64 10.98 -1.28
CA ILE A 18 1.75 11.02 -0.31
C ILE A 18 1.23 10.68 1.10
N VAL A 19 0.14 11.32 1.54
CA VAL A 19 -0.46 11.06 2.87
C VAL A 19 -0.88 9.60 3.00
N SER A 20 -1.50 9.03 1.96
CA SER A 20 -1.89 7.62 1.93
C SER A 20 -0.69 6.68 2.08
N GLN A 21 0.44 7.01 1.45
CA GLN A 21 1.67 6.24 1.57
C GLN A 21 2.30 6.36 2.96
N LEU A 22 2.24 7.53 3.58
CA LEU A 22 2.68 7.70 4.97
C LEU A 22 1.82 6.89 5.94
N LEU A 23 0.50 6.84 5.73
CA LEU A 23 -0.40 6.00 6.52
C LEU A 23 -0.10 4.51 6.34
N MET A 24 0.16 4.07 5.10
CA MET A 24 0.59 2.69 4.81
C MET A 24 1.93 2.35 5.48
N LEU A 25 2.92 3.25 5.42
CA LEU A 25 4.18 3.05 6.14
C LEU A 25 3.95 2.97 7.66
N GLY A 26 3.03 3.77 8.18
CA GLY A 26 2.57 3.69 9.57
C GLY A 26 1.95 2.33 9.91
N SER A 27 1.13 1.75 9.05
CA SER A 27 0.57 0.40 9.27
C SER A 27 1.65 -0.69 9.22
N LEU A 28 2.69 -0.51 8.40
CA LEU A 28 3.83 -1.44 8.35
C LEU A 28 4.62 -1.50 9.67
N VAL A 29 4.59 -0.44 10.50
CA VAL A 29 5.20 -0.48 11.84
C VAL A 29 4.48 -1.50 12.73
N PHE A 30 3.15 -1.54 12.69
CA PHE A 30 2.38 -2.54 13.43
C PHE A 30 2.56 -3.94 12.84
N TRP A 31 2.64 -4.05 11.51
CA TRP A 31 2.97 -5.30 10.84
C TRP A 31 4.32 -5.87 11.28
N LEU A 32 5.36 -5.03 11.45
CA LEU A 32 6.68 -5.50 11.92
C LEU A 32 6.61 -6.20 13.27
N LEU A 33 5.76 -5.71 14.19
CA LEU A 33 5.51 -6.38 15.47
C LEU A 33 4.89 -7.76 15.25
N MET A 34 3.87 -7.86 14.38
CA MET A 34 3.22 -9.12 14.05
C MET A 34 4.16 -10.09 13.34
N ALA A 35 5.01 -9.60 12.43
CA ALA A 35 6.01 -10.40 11.75
C ALA A 35 7.01 -10.99 12.74
N GLY A 36 7.49 -10.20 13.71
CA GLY A 36 8.36 -10.69 14.78
C GLY A 36 7.69 -11.76 15.66
N LEU A 37 6.46 -11.51 16.11
CA LEU A 37 5.69 -12.48 16.89
C LEU A 37 5.38 -13.74 16.09
N SER A 38 5.19 -13.64 14.78
CA SER A 38 4.87 -14.81 13.95
C SER A 38 5.96 -15.87 13.95
N VAL A 39 7.23 -15.46 14.04
CA VAL A 39 8.38 -16.38 14.05
C VAL A 39 8.42 -17.23 15.33
N MET A 40 7.85 -16.75 16.44
CA MET A 40 7.71 -17.53 17.69
C MET A 40 6.81 -18.77 17.52
N ALA A 41 6.02 -18.86 16.43
CA ALA A 41 5.28 -20.09 16.12
C ALA A 41 6.21 -21.31 15.96
N PHE A 42 7.45 -21.08 15.53
CA PHE A 42 8.46 -22.13 15.42
C PHE A 42 8.97 -22.66 16.77
N ASP A 43 8.71 -21.98 17.90
CA ASP A 43 9.07 -22.47 19.24
C ASP A 43 8.32 -23.76 19.59
N SER A 44 7.14 -23.97 18.99
CA SER A 44 6.37 -25.20 19.11
C SER A 44 6.78 -26.30 18.11
N GLY A 45 7.76 -26.02 17.24
CA GLY A 45 8.28 -26.91 16.20
C GLY A 45 8.20 -26.33 14.79
N VAL A 46 9.05 -26.81 13.90
CA VAL A 46 9.05 -26.42 12.48
C VAL A 46 8.09 -27.33 11.72
N THR A 47 6.81 -26.92 11.68
CA THR A 47 5.75 -27.65 10.99
C THR A 47 5.21 -26.88 9.79
N ALA A 48 4.42 -27.55 8.95
CA ALA A 48 3.76 -26.90 7.82
C ALA A 48 2.81 -25.78 8.28
N GLU A 49 2.15 -25.95 9.43
CA GLU A 49 1.25 -24.97 10.03
C GLU A 49 2.00 -23.71 10.48
N ALA A 50 3.16 -23.88 11.15
CA ALA A 50 4.00 -22.76 11.56
C ALA A 50 4.50 -21.96 10.34
N TRP A 51 4.97 -22.66 9.30
CA TRP A 51 5.35 -22.02 8.03
C TRP A 51 4.19 -21.28 7.38
N THR A 52 3.00 -21.90 7.32
CA THR A 52 1.81 -21.30 6.72
C THR A 52 1.44 -20.00 7.44
N PHE A 53 1.46 -20.02 8.77
CA PHE A 53 1.17 -18.83 9.58
C PHE A 53 2.18 -17.70 9.33
N VAL A 54 3.48 -18.00 9.38
CA VAL A 54 4.54 -17.01 9.13
C VAL A 54 4.42 -16.44 7.72
N LEU A 55 4.28 -17.30 6.70
CA LEU A 55 4.17 -16.85 5.31
C LEU A 55 2.94 -15.95 5.08
N LEU A 56 1.79 -16.27 5.69
CA LEU A 56 0.60 -15.43 5.59
C LEU A 56 0.81 -14.05 6.22
N VAL A 57 1.43 -13.98 7.40
CA VAL A 57 1.76 -12.70 8.06
C VAL A 57 2.75 -11.90 7.22
N TRP A 58 3.79 -12.55 6.70
CA TRP A 58 4.84 -11.91 5.91
C TRP A 58 4.40 -11.50 4.50
N ALA A 59 3.33 -12.11 3.97
CA ALA A 59 2.77 -11.73 2.68
C ALA A 59 1.96 -10.42 2.73
N TYR A 60 1.51 -9.98 3.92
CA TYR A 60 0.71 -8.76 4.10
C TYR A 60 1.24 -7.52 3.34
N PRO A 61 2.52 -7.11 3.44
CA PRO A 61 3.03 -5.92 2.76
C PRO A 61 3.02 -6.00 1.22
N ILE A 62 2.89 -7.19 0.63
CA ILE A 62 2.98 -7.36 -0.83
C ILE A 62 1.85 -6.60 -1.53
N LEU A 63 0.61 -6.76 -1.06
CA LEU A 63 -0.56 -6.12 -1.67
C LEU A 63 -0.51 -4.58 -1.62
N PRO A 64 -0.30 -3.91 -0.46
CA PRO A 64 -0.22 -2.45 -0.41
C PRO A 64 0.93 -1.89 -1.25
N LEU A 65 2.08 -2.58 -1.34
CA LEU A 65 3.18 -2.17 -2.21
C LEU A 65 2.79 -2.21 -3.69
N ILE A 66 2.10 -3.26 -4.14
CA ILE A 66 1.57 -3.36 -5.51
C ILE A 66 0.57 -2.22 -5.78
N LEU A 67 -0.31 -1.92 -4.83
CA LEU A 67 -1.28 -0.84 -4.96
C LEU A 67 -0.62 0.55 -5.03
N VAL A 68 0.45 0.80 -4.27
CA VAL A 68 1.25 2.04 -4.38
C VAL A 68 1.81 2.19 -5.79
N ILE A 69 2.45 1.14 -6.32
CA ILE A 69 3.01 1.16 -7.68
C ILE A 69 1.91 1.42 -8.70
N ALA A 70 0.78 0.71 -8.59
CA ALA A 70 -0.37 0.87 -9.49
C ALA A 70 -0.96 2.29 -9.42
N ALA A 71 -1.03 2.91 -8.23
CA ALA A 71 -1.52 4.27 -8.05
C ALA A 71 -0.64 5.30 -8.78
N TRP A 72 0.69 5.18 -8.67
CA TRP A 72 1.63 6.05 -9.39
C TRP A 72 1.60 5.84 -10.91
N ILE A 73 1.45 4.59 -11.37
CA ILE A 73 1.25 4.31 -12.80
C ILE A 73 -0.04 4.94 -13.30
N ALA A 74 -1.15 4.82 -12.54
CA ALA A 74 -2.43 5.45 -12.88
C ALA A 74 -2.31 6.98 -12.91
N PHE A 75 -1.56 7.56 -11.96
CA PHE A 75 -1.28 9.00 -11.92
C PHE A 75 -0.50 9.47 -13.14
N ALA A 76 0.54 8.72 -13.56
CA ALA A 76 1.34 9.00 -14.75
C ALA A 76 0.50 8.91 -16.04
N LYS A 77 -0.42 7.94 -16.12
CA LYS A 77 -1.38 7.76 -17.23
C LYS A 77 -2.57 8.72 -17.19
N ARG A 78 -2.53 9.78 -16.37
CA ARG A 78 -3.60 10.79 -16.20
C ARG A 78 -4.96 10.22 -15.71
N LYS A 79 -5.00 8.99 -15.20
CA LYS A 79 -6.19 8.36 -14.64
C LYS A 79 -6.39 8.78 -13.17
N ASN A 80 -6.81 10.03 -12.95
CA ASN A 80 -6.89 10.66 -11.62
C ASN A 80 -7.72 9.88 -10.61
N MET A 81 -8.94 9.48 -10.99
CA MET A 81 -9.85 8.76 -10.10
C MET A 81 -9.27 7.39 -9.69
N LEU A 82 -8.71 6.66 -10.66
CA LEU A 82 -8.05 5.39 -10.40
C LEU A 82 -6.85 5.56 -9.46
N ALA A 83 -6.03 6.59 -9.67
CA ALA A 83 -4.89 6.89 -8.79
C ALA A 83 -5.35 7.18 -7.36
N ALA A 84 -6.44 7.95 -7.18
CA ALA A 84 -6.99 8.26 -5.87
C ALA A 84 -7.50 7.00 -5.15
N ILE A 85 -8.25 6.15 -5.86
CA ILE A 85 -8.80 4.89 -5.32
C ILE A 85 -7.68 3.92 -4.94
N LEU A 86 -6.75 3.64 -5.86
CA LEU A 86 -5.63 2.73 -5.62
C LEU A 86 -4.77 3.21 -4.45
N SER A 87 -4.55 4.52 -4.35
CA SER A 87 -3.82 5.10 -3.22
C SER A 87 -4.60 5.01 -1.90
N GLY A 88 -5.92 5.15 -1.91
CA GLY A 88 -6.75 5.00 -0.72
C GLY A 88 -6.76 3.57 -0.18
N LEU A 89 -6.70 2.59 -1.09
CA LEU A 89 -6.69 1.16 -0.74
C LEU A 89 -5.38 0.69 -0.09
N THR A 90 -4.30 1.47 -0.12
CA THR A 90 -3.00 1.02 0.40
C THR A 90 -2.94 0.97 1.93
N PHE A 91 -3.88 1.59 2.63
CA PHE A 91 -3.94 1.66 4.09
C PHE A 91 -5.31 1.22 4.65
N ALA A 92 -6.22 0.77 3.78
CA ALA A 92 -7.47 0.14 4.22
C ALA A 92 -7.15 -1.29 4.72
N PRO A 93 -7.67 -1.70 5.89
CA PRO A 93 -7.45 -3.04 6.42
C PRO A 93 -8.11 -4.13 5.57
#